data_AF-A0A7M1SS12-F1
#
_entry.id   AF-A0A7M1SS12-F1
#
_cell.length_a   1.000
_cell.length_b   1.000
_cell.length_c   1.000
_cell.angle_alpha   90.00
_cell.angle_beta   90.00
_cell.angle_gamma   90.00
#
_symmetry.space_group_name_H-M   'P 1'
#
loop_
_entity.id
_entity.type
_entity.pdbx_description
1 polymer ?
#
loop_
_entity_poly.entity_id
_entity_poly.type
_entity_poly.pdbx_seq_one_letter_code
_entity_poly.pdbx_strand_id
1 'polypeptide(L)'
;MSRVGGWATRLVRAAADARRYLPEPVRRAVTRVKDRLPRVLVERAMGREVHVGTLQVHTLPTVRDAPVRLFVGPANFAGQGYLWARAVESELGTVAAVSFAPERPGTFDFPVDLAVPELTYLDDFEWHARALDYVRSHFTHVLFEAARPLFGRTHNLNFLTESKLLTRAGLRVAVIAHGTDVRLPSRHANDPDSPFRNGIIPETPLLEDRAARNVARIAAFSGPVFVSTPDLLLDLPDATWCPVVVDVERWRTTRPPMLSEVPVVVHAPSKSAVKGSNLVEEALRGLVAEGAVEYRRIEGMSAAEMTQIYTEADIVLDQFRLGSYGVAACEAMAAGRVVVGHVDDQVRDHVRAAGHGEIPIVQARGRQIEEVVRAIIADPDAARAKAADGERFVRAVHDGAVSAATLRSFLQEGPQ
;
A
#
# COMPACT_ATOMS: atom_id res chain seq x y z
N MET A 1 5.59 -7.27 -44.24
CA MET A 1 4.59 -6.50 -43.44
C MET A 1 5.27 -5.43 -42.56
N SER A 2 6.09 -4.53 -43.13
CA SER A 2 7.06 -3.70 -42.36
C SER A 2 6.92 -2.18 -42.48
N ARG A 3 5.80 -1.64 -42.99
CA ARG A 3 5.62 -0.18 -43.12
C ARG A 3 4.56 0.45 -42.21
N VAL A 4 3.74 -0.36 -41.52
CA VAL A 4 2.67 0.14 -40.65
C VAL A 4 3.13 0.32 -39.19
N GLY A 5 4.30 -0.20 -38.78
CA GLY A 5 4.82 -0.03 -37.42
C GLY A 5 5.55 1.29 -37.16
N GLY A 6 6.28 1.82 -38.14
CA GLY A 6 7.22 2.93 -37.91
C GLY A 6 6.58 4.30 -37.62
N TRP A 7 5.36 4.55 -38.11
CA TRP A 7 4.67 5.82 -37.90
C TRP A 7 4.09 5.92 -36.48
N ALA A 8 3.51 4.82 -35.98
CA ALA A 8 2.98 4.72 -34.61
C ALA A 8 4.11 4.88 -33.58
N THR A 9 5.26 4.24 -33.81
CA THR A 9 6.46 4.36 -32.97
C THR A 9 6.99 5.79 -32.88
N ARG A 10 7.02 6.51 -34.01
CA ARG A 10 7.46 7.93 -34.05
C ARG A 10 6.46 8.87 -33.35
N LEU A 11 5.16 8.62 -33.50
CA LEU A 11 4.10 9.39 -32.83
C LEU A 11 4.12 9.19 -31.31
N VAL A 12 4.30 7.96 -30.83
CA VAL A 12 4.38 7.66 -29.38
C VAL A 12 5.61 8.32 -28.75
N ARG A 13 6.76 8.30 -29.44
CA ARG A 13 7.99 8.96 -28.97
C ARG A 13 7.83 10.48 -28.90
N ALA A 14 7.31 11.10 -29.97
CA ALA A 14 7.03 12.54 -30.01
C ALA A 14 5.99 12.95 -28.95
N ALA A 15 4.97 12.14 -28.70
CA ALA A 15 3.96 12.40 -27.68
C ALA A 15 4.49 12.22 -26.24
N ALA A 16 5.44 11.32 -26.01
CA ALA A 16 6.08 11.12 -24.71
C ALA A 16 6.99 12.29 -24.33
N ASP A 17 7.80 12.80 -25.27
CA ASP A 17 8.70 13.94 -25.07
C ASP A 17 7.93 15.27 -24.99
N ALA A 18 6.88 15.45 -25.80
CA ALA A 18 6.03 16.65 -25.76
C ALA A 18 5.11 16.71 -24.53
N ARG A 19 4.89 15.59 -23.82
CA ARG A 19 3.91 15.46 -22.71
C ARG A 19 4.09 16.51 -21.61
N ARG A 20 5.32 16.96 -21.36
CA ARG A 20 5.66 17.97 -20.34
C ARG A 20 5.18 19.38 -20.73
N TYR A 21 4.99 19.63 -22.02
CA TYR A 21 4.61 20.93 -22.59
C TYR A 21 3.14 20.99 -23.07
N LEU A 22 2.39 19.89 -22.94
CA LEU A 22 0.98 19.85 -23.35
C LEU A 22 0.05 20.45 -22.29
N PRO A 23 -0.99 21.23 -22.70
CA PRO A 23 -2.08 21.66 -21.82
C PRO A 23 -2.73 20.48 -21.11
N GLU A 24 -3.20 20.69 -19.87
CA GLU A 24 -3.74 19.65 -19.00
C GLU A 24 -4.84 18.76 -19.65
N PRO A 25 -5.81 19.30 -20.42
CA PRO A 25 -6.82 18.47 -21.10
C PRO A 25 -6.21 17.49 -22.11
N VAL A 26 -5.20 17.94 -22.86
CA VAL A 26 -4.51 17.15 -23.89
C VAL A 26 -3.61 16.10 -23.23
N ARG A 27 -2.92 16.47 -22.15
CA ARG A 27 -2.10 15.53 -21.37
C ARG A 27 -2.94 14.39 -20.78
N ARG A 28 -4.15 14.70 -20.31
CA ARG A 28 -5.14 13.71 -19.85
C ARG A 28 -5.59 12.79 -21.00
N ALA A 29 -5.90 13.35 -22.16
CA ALA A 29 -6.27 12.55 -23.34
C ALA A 29 -5.14 11.62 -23.80
N VAL A 30 -3.90 12.12 -23.90
CA VAL A 30 -2.72 11.33 -24.28
C VAL A 30 -2.44 10.23 -23.26
N THR A 31 -2.57 10.51 -21.96
CA THR A 31 -2.40 9.50 -20.91
C THR A 31 -3.46 8.40 -21.02
N ARG A 32 -4.74 8.77 -21.24
CA ARG A 32 -5.83 7.79 -21.47
C ARG A 32 -5.60 6.92 -22.70
N VAL A 33 -5.04 7.47 -23.78
CA VAL A 33 -4.69 6.70 -24.98
C VAL A 33 -3.50 5.79 -24.72
N LYS A 34 -2.44 6.29 -24.08
CA LYS A 34 -1.25 5.52 -23.72
C LYS A 34 -1.60 4.34 -22.81
N ASP A 35 -2.47 4.56 -21.83
CA ASP A 35 -2.92 3.52 -20.90
C ASP A 35 -3.76 2.43 -21.58
N ARG A 36 -4.25 2.66 -22.81
CA ARG A 36 -4.96 1.67 -23.64
C ARG A 36 -4.05 0.92 -24.63
N LEU A 37 -2.83 1.38 -24.88
CA LEU A 37 -1.89 0.71 -25.78
C LEU A 37 -1.13 -0.41 -25.05
N PRO A 38 -0.85 -1.55 -25.72
CA PRO A 38 0.06 -2.57 -25.20
C PRO A 38 1.40 -1.94 -24.77
N ARG A 39 1.85 -2.23 -23.55
CA ARG A 39 3.06 -1.63 -22.99
C ARG A 39 4.30 -2.05 -23.76
N VAL A 40 4.32 -3.26 -24.32
CA VAL A 40 5.37 -3.71 -25.25
C VAL A 40 5.55 -2.73 -26.42
N LEU A 41 4.46 -2.19 -26.98
CA LEU A 41 4.54 -1.20 -28.07
C LEU A 41 5.07 0.14 -27.58
N VAL A 42 4.70 0.55 -26.36
CA VAL A 42 5.18 1.79 -25.74
C VAL A 42 6.67 1.71 -25.40
N GLU A 43 7.13 0.63 -24.77
CA GLU A 43 8.55 0.44 -24.40
C GLU A 43 9.44 0.27 -25.65
N ARG A 44 8.98 -0.49 -26.67
CA ARG A 44 9.67 -0.56 -27.98
C ARG A 44 9.76 0.81 -28.65
N ALA A 45 8.72 1.63 -28.56
CA ALA A 45 8.74 2.99 -29.10
C ALA A 45 9.67 3.95 -28.36
N MET A 46 9.93 3.69 -27.07
CA MET A 46 10.92 4.41 -26.28
C MET A 46 12.36 3.89 -26.49
N GLY A 47 12.57 2.92 -27.39
CA GLY A 47 13.89 2.38 -27.70
C GLY A 47 14.48 1.47 -26.62
N ARG A 48 13.63 0.94 -25.72
CA ARG A 48 14.05 -0.04 -24.71
C ARG A 48 13.95 -1.44 -25.29
N GLU A 49 14.96 -2.27 -25.02
CA GLU A 49 14.90 -3.69 -25.33
C GLU A 49 13.82 -4.35 -24.47
N VAL A 50 12.71 -4.69 -25.12
CA VAL A 50 11.64 -5.47 -24.50
C VAL A 50 11.96 -6.93 -24.69
N HIS A 51 12.62 -7.53 -23.70
CA HIS A 51 12.64 -8.96 -23.53
C HIS A 51 11.25 -9.39 -23.06
N VAL A 52 10.35 -9.67 -24.01
CA VAL A 52 9.19 -10.51 -23.71
C VAL A 52 9.80 -11.87 -23.44
N GLY A 53 10.00 -12.19 -22.16
CA GLY A 53 10.58 -13.47 -21.77
C GLY A 53 9.86 -14.56 -22.54
N THR A 54 10.61 -15.36 -23.30
CA THR A 54 10.15 -16.63 -23.84
C THR A 54 9.48 -17.37 -22.71
N LEU A 55 8.15 -17.57 -22.82
CA LEU A 55 7.28 -18.38 -21.96
C LEU A 55 8.06 -19.07 -20.83
N GLN A 56 8.45 -18.31 -19.79
CA GLN A 56 8.65 -18.97 -18.52
C GLN A 56 7.25 -19.35 -18.13
N VAL A 57 6.95 -20.64 -18.22
CA VAL A 57 5.77 -21.21 -17.61
C VAL A 57 5.92 -20.85 -16.15
N HIS A 58 5.37 -19.71 -15.73
CA HIS A 58 5.27 -19.37 -14.33
C HIS A 58 4.44 -20.49 -13.74
N THR A 59 5.10 -21.36 -12.98
CA THR A 59 4.46 -22.52 -12.37
C THR A 59 3.41 -21.95 -11.44
N LEU A 60 2.14 -22.16 -11.79
CA LEU A 60 1.04 -21.76 -10.94
C LEU A 60 1.19 -22.55 -9.63
N PRO A 61 1.14 -21.89 -8.46
CA PRO A 61 1.31 -22.57 -7.19
C PRO A 61 0.30 -23.71 -7.03
N THR A 62 0.69 -24.75 -6.29
CA THR A 62 -0.30 -25.73 -5.84
C THR A 62 -1.05 -25.15 -4.65
N VAL A 63 -2.37 -25.25 -4.67
CA VAL A 63 -3.22 -24.81 -3.55
C VAL A 63 -3.52 -26.03 -2.69
N ARG A 64 -3.24 -25.93 -1.39
CA ARG A 64 -3.62 -26.97 -0.44
C ARG A 64 -5.15 -27.16 -0.47
N ASP A 65 -5.59 -28.42 -0.40
CA ASP A 65 -7.02 -28.68 -0.28
C ASP A 65 -7.56 -28.18 1.06
N ALA A 66 -8.62 -27.39 0.97
CA ALA A 66 -9.26 -26.70 2.09
C ALA A 66 -10.70 -26.33 1.69
N PRO A 67 -11.65 -26.28 2.65
CA PRO A 67 -13.01 -25.84 2.39
C PRO A 67 -13.07 -24.45 1.75
N VAL A 68 -12.19 -23.55 2.20
CA VAL A 68 -12.06 -22.19 1.66
C VAL A 68 -10.69 -22.05 1.03
N ARG A 69 -10.67 -21.75 -0.26
CA ARG A 69 -9.45 -21.45 -1.03
C ARG A 69 -9.54 -20.01 -1.53
N LEU A 70 -8.66 -19.15 -1.02
CA LEU A 70 -8.64 -17.70 -1.24
C LEU A 70 -7.51 -17.29 -2.20
N PHE A 71 -7.83 -16.52 -3.23
CA PHE A 71 -6.86 -15.85 -4.07
C PHE A 71 -6.85 -14.34 -3.77
N VAL A 72 -5.69 -13.77 -3.44
CA VAL A 72 -5.54 -12.35 -3.07
C VAL A 72 -4.60 -11.65 -4.04
N GLY A 73 -4.98 -10.49 -4.57
CA GLY A 73 -4.07 -9.70 -5.38
C GLY A 73 -4.74 -8.62 -6.22
N PRO A 74 -3.99 -7.87 -7.03
CA PRO A 74 -2.60 -8.11 -7.38
C PRO A 74 -1.67 -6.93 -7.01
N ALA A 75 -1.82 -6.29 -5.85
CA ALA A 75 -1.00 -5.11 -5.54
C ALA A 75 0.20 -5.46 -4.65
N ASN A 76 -0.01 -6.33 -3.66
CA ASN A 76 0.88 -6.69 -2.56
C ASN A 76 1.65 -5.49 -1.99
N PHE A 77 0.94 -4.36 -1.82
CA PHE A 77 1.56 -3.14 -1.34
C PHE A 77 2.07 -3.35 0.07
N ALA A 78 3.36 -3.11 0.33
CA ALA A 78 3.97 -3.37 1.63
C ALA A 78 3.74 -4.82 2.15
N GLY A 79 3.70 -5.79 1.22
CA GLY A 79 3.50 -7.21 1.54
C GLY A 79 2.10 -7.59 2.02
N GLN A 80 1.13 -6.67 1.95
CA GLN A 80 -0.17 -6.86 2.62
C GLN A 80 -0.99 -8.01 2.03
N GLY A 81 -1.00 -8.20 0.71
CA GLY A 81 -1.67 -9.34 0.07
C GLY A 81 -1.16 -10.69 0.61
N TYR A 82 0.16 -10.82 0.76
CA TYR A 82 0.79 -12.00 1.36
C TYR A 82 0.50 -12.13 2.85
N LEU A 83 0.64 -11.05 3.63
CA LEU A 83 0.45 -11.08 5.08
C LEU A 83 -1.01 -11.34 5.47
N TRP A 84 -1.98 -10.80 4.73
CA TRP A 84 -3.39 -11.16 4.92
C TRP A 84 -3.67 -12.62 4.58
N ALA A 85 -3.05 -13.15 3.51
CA ALA A 85 -3.16 -14.56 3.17
C ALA A 85 -2.62 -15.45 4.30
N ARG A 86 -1.44 -15.13 4.86
CA ARG A 86 -0.89 -15.87 6.00
C ARG A 86 -1.75 -15.74 7.26
N ALA A 87 -2.27 -14.54 7.55
CA ALA A 87 -3.12 -14.30 8.71
C ALA A 87 -4.41 -15.13 8.68
N VAL A 88 -5.11 -15.20 7.54
CA VAL A 88 -6.34 -16.01 7.46
C VAL A 88 -6.05 -17.51 7.54
N GLU A 89 -4.90 -17.98 7.05
CA GLU A 89 -4.49 -19.37 7.19
C GLU A 89 -4.17 -19.74 8.64
N SER A 90 -3.42 -18.90 9.35
CA SER A 90 -3.04 -19.15 10.75
C SER A 90 -4.25 -19.10 11.68
N GLU A 91 -5.14 -18.12 11.48
CA GLU A 91 -6.24 -17.83 12.41
C GLU A 91 -7.52 -18.64 12.14
N LEU A 92 -7.78 -19.01 10.89
CA LEU A 92 -9.07 -19.64 10.52
C LEU A 92 -8.98 -21.15 10.29
N GLY A 93 -7.77 -21.73 10.14
CA GLY A 93 -7.47 -23.17 10.05
C GLY A 93 -8.08 -23.94 8.87
N THR A 94 -9.15 -23.41 8.28
CA THR A 94 -9.98 -23.97 7.21
C THR A 94 -9.78 -23.26 5.87
N VAL A 95 -8.89 -22.27 5.86
CA VAL A 95 -8.55 -21.46 4.69
C VAL A 95 -7.18 -21.90 4.17
N ALA A 96 -7.05 -22.03 2.85
CA ALA A 96 -5.78 -22.03 2.14
C ALA A 96 -5.74 -20.80 1.23
N ALA A 97 -4.64 -20.05 1.22
CA ALA A 97 -4.57 -18.78 0.51
C ALA A 97 -3.34 -18.68 -0.40
N VAL A 98 -3.52 -18.04 -1.55
CA VAL A 98 -2.45 -17.69 -2.50
C VAL A 98 -2.51 -16.20 -2.78
N SER A 99 -1.38 -15.54 -2.53
CA SER A 99 -1.15 -14.15 -2.89
C SER A 99 -0.53 -14.02 -4.28
N PHE A 100 -0.94 -13.01 -5.03
CA PHE A 100 -0.46 -12.72 -6.37
C PHE A 100 -0.04 -11.26 -6.47
N ALA A 101 1.08 -10.98 -7.15
CA ALA A 101 1.47 -9.63 -7.52
C ALA A 101 2.32 -9.60 -8.79
N PRO A 102 2.22 -8.53 -9.61
CA PRO A 102 3.13 -8.28 -10.70
C PRO A 102 4.49 -7.83 -10.16
N GLU A 103 5.55 -8.51 -10.55
CA GLU A 103 6.92 -8.17 -10.23
C GLU A 103 7.40 -6.99 -11.09
N ARG A 104 7.99 -5.99 -10.43
CA ARG A 104 8.52 -4.79 -11.09
C ARG A 104 9.99 -4.64 -10.75
N PRO A 105 10.87 -4.52 -11.76
CA PRO A 105 12.28 -4.23 -11.51
C PRO A 105 12.43 -2.94 -10.68
N GLY A 106 13.25 -2.99 -9.63
CA GLY A 106 13.57 -1.84 -8.80
C GLY A 106 12.48 -1.41 -7.80
N THR A 107 11.49 -2.26 -7.50
CA THR A 107 10.60 -2.07 -6.36
C THR A 107 11.03 -2.90 -5.15
N PHE A 108 10.46 -2.60 -3.98
CA PHE A 108 10.68 -3.38 -2.76
C PHE A 108 10.33 -4.85 -2.97
N ASP A 109 11.19 -5.74 -2.47
CA ASP A 109 11.04 -7.18 -2.53
C ASP A 109 10.19 -7.66 -1.34
N PHE A 110 8.88 -7.75 -1.55
CA PHE A 110 7.95 -8.30 -0.57
C PHE A 110 7.60 -9.74 -0.95
N PRO A 111 7.50 -10.65 0.03
CA PRO A 111 7.11 -12.03 -0.23
C PRO A 111 5.74 -12.07 -0.92
N VAL A 112 5.59 -12.99 -1.88
CA VAL A 112 4.37 -13.26 -2.62
C VAL A 112 4.40 -14.71 -3.13
N ASP A 113 3.26 -15.40 -3.14
CA ASP A 113 3.19 -16.81 -3.55
C ASP A 113 3.28 -16.96 -5.09
N LEU A 114 2.67 -16.02 -5.82
CA LEU A 114 2.74 -15.94 -7.28
C LEU A 114 3.27 -14.57 -7.70
N ALA A 115 4.55 -14.51 -8.06
CA ALA A 115 5.16 -13.37 -8.72
C ALA A 115 5.08 -13.54 -10.25
N VAL A 116 4.63 -12.50 -10.96
CA VAL A 116 4.56 -12.51 -12.43
C VAL A 116 5.18 -11.25 -12.98
N PRO A 117 6.15 -11.29 -13.91
CA PRO A 117 6.73 -10.11 -14.52
C PRO A 117 5.65 -9.15 -15.04
N GLU A 118 5.81 -7.86 -14.78
CA GLU A 118 4.76 -6.86 -15.06
C GLU A 118 4.30 -6.85 -16.53
N LEU A 119 5.21 -7.11 -17.48
CA LEU A 119 4.84 -7.19 -18.91
C LEU A 119 4.00 -8.43 -19.23
N THR A 120 4.29 -9.58 -18.63
CA THR A 120 3.49 -10.80 -18.75
C THR A 120 2.10 -10.55 -18.19
N TYR A 121 2.02 -10.03 -16.96
CA TYR A 121 0.74 -9.70 -16.34
C TYR A 121 -0.08 -8.69 -17.16
N LEU A 122 0.53 -7.70 -17.82
CA LEU A 122 -0.21 -6.68 -18.56
C LEU A 122 -0.66 -7.15 -19.94
N ASP A 123 0.22 -7.80 -20.71
CA ASP A 123 0.07 -7.94 -22.17
C ASP A 123 0.13 -9.40 -22.67
N ASP A 124 0.34 -10.41 -21.81
CA ASP A 124 0.31 -11.82 -22.21
C ASP A 124 -1.10 -12.42 -22.06
N PHE A 125 -1.83 -12.47 -23.16
CA PHE A 125 -3.21 -12.97 -23.21
C PHE A 125 -3.33 -14.49 -23.01
N GLU A 126 -2.28 -15.27 -23.33
CA GLU A 126 -2.27 -16.71 -23.04
C GLU A 126 -2.13 -16.92 -21.53
N TRP A 127 -1.26 -16.14 -20.87
CA TRP A 127 -1.18 -16.12 -19.42
C TRP A 127 -2.49 -15.65 -18.79
N HIS A 128 -3.17 -14.61 -19.32
CA HIS A 128 -4.48 -14.18 -18.81
C HIS A 128 -5.51 -15.32 -18.81
N ALA A 129 -5.59 -16.07 -19.92
CA ALA A 129 -6.50 -17.20 -20.03
C ALA A 129 -6.17 -18.32 -19.03
N ARG A 130 -4.89 -18.66 -18.89
CA ARG A 130 -4.41 -19.65 -17.89
C ARG A 130 -4.65 -19.21 -16.45
N ALA A 131 -4.41 -17.93 -16.13
CA ALA A 131 -4.65 -17.38 -14.81
C ALA A 131 -6.14 -17.39 -14.46
N LEU A 132 -7.01 -17.05 -15.40
CA LEU A 132 -8.47 -17.14 -15.21
C LEU A 132 -8.93 -18.59 -14.97
N ASP A 133 -8.44 -19.53 -15.77
CA ASP A 133 -8.76 -20.96 -15.60
C ASP A 133 -8.27 -21.50 -14.25
N TYR A 134 -7.06 -21.13 -13.86
CA TYR A 134 -6.48 -21.47 -12.56
C TYR A 134 -7.31 -20.91 -11.40
N VAL A 135 -7.68 -19.63 -11.44
CA VAL A 135 -8.51 -19.02 -10.39
C VAL A 135 -9.86 -19.73 -10.29
N ARG A 136 -10.52 -20.00 -11.42
CA ARG A 136 -11.83 -20.65 -11.45
C ARG A 136 -11.81 -22.10 -11.00
N SER A 137 -10.74 -22.83 -11.29
CA SER A 137 -10.64 -24.26 -11.02
C SER A 137 -10.17 -24.56 -9.60
N HIS A 138 -9.38 -23.68 -8.99
CA HIS A 138 -8.73 -23.95 -7.71
C HIS A 138 -9.23 -23.11 -6.54
N PHE A 139 -9.96 -22.01 -6.78
CA PHE A 139 -10.37 -21.11 -5.71
C PHE A 139 -11.88 -21.01 -5.55
N THR A 140 -12.26 -20.68 -4.33
CA THR A 140 -13.67 -20.47 -3.93
C THR A 140 -13.93 -18.98 -3.67
N HIS A 141 -12.89 -18.24 -3.27
CA HIS A 141 -12.95 -16.86 -2.87
C HIS A 141 -11.84 -16.05 -3.56
N VAL A 142 -12.14 -14.81 -3.90
CA VAL A 142 -11.19 -13.85 -4.46
C VAL A 142 -11.27 -12.53 -3.73
N LEU A 143 -10.14 -12.02 -3.27
CA LEU A 143 -9.98 -10.69 -2.71
C LEU A 143 -9.19 -9.82 -3.69
N PHE A 144 -9.89 -8.92 -4.38
CA PHE A 144 -9.28 -7.92 -5.24
C PHE A 144 -8.60 -6.84 -4.40
N GLU A 145 -7.29 -6.67 -4.56
CA GLU A 145 -6.50 -5.67 -3.87
C GLU A 145 -6.39 -4.39 -4.71
N ALA A 146 -6.48 -3.22 -4.06
CA ALA A 146 -6.31 -1.90 -4.68
C ALA A 146 -7.30 -1.59 -5.82
N ALA A 147 -8.45 -2.27 -5.86
CA ALA A 147 -9.42 -2.19 -6.97
C ALA A 147 -8.77 -2.44 -8.36
N ARG A 148 -7.75 -3.30 -8.39
CA ARG A 148 -7.00 -3.64 -9.61
C ARG A 148 -7.52 -4.94 -10.24
N PRO A 149 -7.49 -5.06 -11.57
CA PRO A 149 -7.83 -6.31 -12.27
C PRO A 149 -6.78 -7.40 -12.02
N LEU A 150 -7.15 -8.68 -11.99
CA LEU A 150 -6.26 -9.83 -11.88
C LEU A 150 -5.74 -10.32 -13.25
N PHE A 151 -6.50 -10.11 -14.33
CA PHE A 151 -6.22 -10.70 -15.64
C PHE A 151 -5.76 -9.68 -16.68
N GLY A 152 -4.97 -8.70 -16.22
CA GLY A 152 -4.33 -7.70 -17.07
C GLY A 152 -5.31 -6.96 -18.00
N ARG A 153 -4.92 -6.81 -19.26
CA ARG A 153 -5.70 -6.03 -20.24
C ARG A 153 -6.91 -6.77 -20.82
N THR A 154 -7.03 -8.09 -20.65
CA THR A 154 -8.11 -8.88 -21.27
C THR A 154 -9.49 -8.33 -20.97
N HIS A 155 -9.70 -7.80 -19.77
CA HIS A 155 -10.97 -7.20 -19.36
C HIS A 155 -10.91 -5.68 -19.18
N ASN A 156 -10.15 -4.99 -20.04
CA ASN A 156 -10.01 -3.53 -20.08
C ASN A 156 -9.51 -2.91 -18.76
N LEU A 157 -8.65 -3.63 -18.04
CA LEU A 157 -8.12 -3.22 -16.76
C LEU A 157 -9.21 -2.80 -15.75
N ASN A 158 -10.26 -3.60 -15.64
CA ASN A 158 -11.44 -3.27 -14.85
C ASN A 158 -11.83 -4.40 -13.89
N PHE A 159 -11.47 -4.25 -12.61
CA PHE A 159 -11.79 -5.23 -11.58
C PHE A 159 -13.31 -5.50 -11.47
N LEU A 160 -14.18 -4.51 -11.74
CA LEU A 160 -15.63 -4.69 -11.67
C LEU A 160 -16.16 -5.61 -12.78
N THR A 161 -15.49 -5.63 -13.94
CA THR A 161 -15.84 -6.57 -15.01
C THR A 161 -15.42 -7.99 -14.61
N GLU A 162 -14.22 -8.13 -14.06
CA GLU A 162 -13.68 -9.42 -13.64
C GLU A 162 -14.41 -9.99 -12.42
N SER A 163 -14.81 -9.16 -11.47
CA SER A 163 -15.60 -9.60 -10.31
C SER A 163 -16.93 -10.20 -10.74
N LYS A 164 -17.62 -9.61 -11.72
CA LYS A 164 -18.84 -10.17 -12.32
C LYS A 164 -18.59 -11.49 -13.05
N LEU A 165 -17.44 -11.62 -13.72
CA LEU A 165 -17.06 -12.86 -14.39
C LEU A 165 -16.84 -14.00 -13.37
N LEU A 166 -16.08 -13.73 -12.31
CA LEU A 166 -15.77 -14.69 -11.26
C LEU A 166 -17.02 -15.06 -10.43
N THR A 167 -17.88 -14.08 -10.13
CA THR A 167 -19.16 -14.32 -9.44
C THR A 167 -20.06 -15.25 -10.26
N ARG A 168 -20.16 -15.05 -11.58
CA ARG A 168 -20.92 -15.96 -12.47
C ARG A 168 -20.30 -17.35 -12.57
N ALA A 169 -19.00 -17.49 -12.30
CA ALA A 169 -18.33 -18.77 -12.21
C ALA A 169 -18.52 -19.45 -10.84
N GLY A 170 -19.29 -18.85 -9.92
CA GLY A 170 -19.59 -19.40 -8.60
C GLY A 170 -18.61 -18.99 -7.50
N LEU A 171 -17.64 -18.11 -7.79
CA LEU A 171 -16.69 -17.65 -6.78
C LEU A 171 -17.29 -16.49 -5.97
N ARG A 172 -16.96 -16.45 -4.68
CA ARG A 172 -17.24 -15.30 -3.83
C ARG A 172 -16.15 -14.26 -4.02
N VAL A 173 -16.55 -13.01 -4.15
CA VAL A 173 -15.62 -11.92 -4.47
C VAL A 173 -15.77 -10.80 -3.45
N ALA A 174 -14.64 -10.29 -2.98
CA ALA A 174 -14.52 -9.08 -2.19
C ALA A 174 -13.45 -8.14 -2.79
N VAL A 175 -13.43 -6.89 -2.34
CA VAL A 175 -12.39 -5.91 -2.70
C VAL A 175 -11.83 -5.25 -1.44
N ILE A 176 -10.52 -5.02 -1.41
CA ILE A 176 -9.84 -4.23 -0.39
C ILE A 176 -9.08 -3.07 -1.03
N ALA A 177 -9.35 -1.85 -0.56
CA ALA A 177 -8.75 -0.63 -1.09
C ALA A 177 -7.62 -0.12 -0.19
N HIS A 178 -6.62 0.52 -0.80
CA HIS A 178 -5.51 1.16 -0.13
C HIS A 178 -5.38 2.63 -0.52
N GLY A 179 -4.98 3.48 0.43
CA GLY A 179 -4.46 4.83 0.21
C GLY A 179 -5.00 5.55 -1.03
N THR A 180 -4.11 5.86 -1.97
CA THR A 180 -4.40 6.61 -3.20
C THR A 180 -5.28 5.89 -4.21
N ASP A 181 -5.64 4.63 -4.00
CA ASP A 181 -6.54 3.90 -4.89
C ASP A 181 -7.97 4.43 -4.78
N VAL A 182 -8.35 4.97 -3.62
CA VAL A 182 -9.71 5.48 -3.34
C VAL A 182 -9.73 6.83 -2.63
N ARG A 183 -8.63 7.22 -1.99
CA ARG A 183 -8.51 8.54 -1.34
C ARG A 183 -8.66 9.65 -2.37
N LEU A 184 -9.71 10.45 -2.29
CA LEU A 184 -9.93 11.60 -3.17
C LEU A 184 -9.03 12.77 -2.72
N PRO A 185 -8.03 13.20 -3.51
CA PRO A 185 -7.24 14.38 -3.22
C PRO A 185 -8.07 15.63 -2.91
N SER A 186 -9.17 15.87 -3.63
CA SER A 186 -10.07 17.00 -3.41
C SER A 186 -10.70 17.00 -2.02
N ARG A 187 -11.10 15.82 -1.52
CA ARG A 187 -11.66 15.66 -0.17
C ARG A 187 -10.58 15.77 0.90
N HIS A 188 -9.44 15.11 0.69
CA HIS A 188 -8.33 15.15 1.63
C HIS A 188 -7.70 16.56 1.73
N ALA A 189 -7.76 17.37 0.67
CA ALA A 189 -7.27 18.74 0.68
C ALA A 189 -7.99 19.67 1.69
N ASN A 190 -9.08 19.21 2.32
CA ASN A 190 -9.72 19.90 3.43
C ASN A 190 -8.84 19.97 4.69
N ASP A 191 -7.95 18.99 4.91
CA ASP A 191 -6.93 19.07 5.95
C ASP A 191 -5.85 20.10 5.54
N PRO A 192 -5.55 21.11 6.39
CA PRO A 192 -4.49 22.08 6.14
C PRO A 192 -3.11 21.48 5.82
N ASP A 193 -2.77 20.32 6.38
CA ASP A 193 -1.46 19.68 6.20
C ASP A 193 -1.38 18.77 4.96
N SER A 194 -2.52 18.56 4.28
CA SER A 194 -2.66 17.66 3.12
C SER A 194 -1.59 17.87 2.05
N PRO A 195 -1.01 16.78 1.50
CA PRO A 195 -0.04 16.87 0.41
C PRO A 195 -0.70 17.22 -0.93
N PHE A 196 -2.04 17.26 -1.01
CA PHE A 196 -2.77 17.56 -2.25
C PHE A 196 -3.06 19.05 -2.42
N ARG A 197 -2.63 19.88 -1.47
CA ARG A 197 -2.73 21.34 -1.53
C ARG A 197 -1.53 21.94 -2.27
N ASN A 198 -1.74 23.14 -2.81
CA ASN A 198 -0.68 24.03 -3.30
C ASN A 198 0.29 23.40 -4.33
N GLY A 199 -0.14 22.35 -5.03
CA GLY A 199 0.69 21.67 -6.03
C GLY A 199 1.87 20.88 -5.47
N ILE A 200 1.89 20.55 -4.16
CA ILE A 200 2.97 19.74 -3.53
C ILE A 200 3.14 18.40 -4.26
N ILE A 201 2.03 17.79 -4.67
CA ILE A 201 2.01 16.59 -5.52
C ILE A 201 1.54 16.97 -6.93
N PRO A 202 2.44 17.08 -7.92
CA PRO A 202 2.07 17.43 -9.29
C PRO A 202 1.08 16.47 -9.94
N GLU A 203 1.08 15.19 -9.53
CA GLU A 203 0.19 14.15 -10.05
C GLU A 203 -1.22 14.19 -9.44
N THR A 204 -1.53 15.17 -8.58
CA THR A 204 -2.83 15.30 -7.90
C THR A 204 -4.04 15.11 -8.84
N PRO A 205 -4.12 15.76 -10.02
CA PRO A 205 -5.26 15.56 -10.93
C PRO A 205 -5.41 14.11 -11.46
N LEU A 206 -4.29 13.39 -11.62
CA LEU A 206 -4.30 11.99 -12.04
C LEU A 206 -4.73 11.06 -10.91
N LEU A 207 -4.31 11.37 -9.68
CA LEU A 207 -4.72 10.64 -8.48
C LEU A 207 -6.23 10.82 -8.24
N GLU A 208 -6.75 12.03 -8.40
CA GLU A 208 -8.18 12.33 -8.32
C GLU A 208 -9.00 11.51 -9.33
N ASP A 209 -8.62 11.57 -10.61
CA ASP A 209 -9.30 10.85 -11.67
C ASP A 209 -9.22 9.31 -11.50
N ARG A 210 -8.16 8.79 -10.86
CA ARG A 210 -8.05 7.37 -10.50
C ARG A 210 -8.95 7.01 -9.31
N ALA A 211 -8.84 7.75 -8.21
CA ALA A 211 -9.60 7.52 -6.99
C ALA A 211 -11.11 7.60 -7.27
N ALA A 212 -11.56 8.66 -7.97
CA ALA A 212 -12.96 8.83 -8.34
C ALA A 212 -13.50 7.66 -9.18
N ARG A 213 -12.72 7.14 -10.14
CA ARG A 213 -13.12 5.95 -10.92
C ARG A 213 -13.22 4.70 -10.05
N ASN A 214 -12.28 4.49 -9.15
CA ASN A 214 -12.28 3.31 -8.29
C ASN A 214 -13.42 3.37 -7.28
N VAL A 215 -13.66 4.53 -6.65
CA VAL A 215 -14.83 4.77 -5.79
C VAL A 215 -16.12 4.48 -6.56
N ALA A 216 -16.29 5.01 -7.79
CA ALA A 216 -17.47 4.73 -8.59
C ALA A 216 -17.65 3.24 -8.94
N ARG A 217 -16.54 2.51 -9.19
CA ARG A 217 -16.59 1.06 -9.47
C ARG A 217 -16.90 0.25 -8.22
N ILE A 218 -16.38 0.64 -7.06
CA ILE A 218 -16.66 0.02 -5.77
C ILE A 218 -18.12 0.27 -5.38
N ALA A 219 -18.64 1.47 -5.58
CA ALA A 219 -20.06 1.77 -5.36
C ALA A 219 -21.00 0.93 -6.25
N ALA A 220 -20.53 0.50 -7.42
CA ALA A 220 -21.28 -0.39 -8.33
C ALA A 220 -20.99 -1.89 -8.09
N PHE A 221 -20.16 -2.23 -7.10
CA PHE A 221 -19.83 -3.59 -6.73
C PHE A 221 -20.76 -4.08 -5.60
N SER A 222 -21.24 -5.32 -5.71
CA SER A 222 -22.26 -5.87 -4.80
C SER A 222 -21.70 -6.77 -3.69
N GLY A 223 -20.38 -7.00 -3.66
CA GLY A 223 -19.73 -7.84 -2.64
C GLY A 223 -19.11 -7.03 -1.50
N PRO A 224 -18.49 -7.71 -0.52
CA PRO A 224 -17.85 -7.05 0.61
C PRO A 224 -16.72 -6.09 0.19
N VAL A 225 -16.69 -4.94 0.83
CA VAL A 225 -15.69 -3.88 0.60
C VAL A 225 -14.91 -3.64 1.88
N PHE A 226 -13.59 -3.72 1.78
CA PHE A 226 -12.67 -3.46 2.86
C PHE A 226 -11.74 -2.28 2.55
N VAL A 227 -11.18 -1.68 3.60
CA VAL A 227 -10.14 -0.66 3.49
C VAL A 227 -8.97 -1.00 4.41
N SER A 228 -7.73 -0.78 3.97
CA SER A 228 -6.53 -1.16 4.73
C SER A 228 -6.22 -0.23 5.92
N THR A 229 -6.66 1.02 5.83
CA THR A 229 -6.46 2.06 6.86
C THR A 229 -7.77 2.80 7.10
N PRO A 230 -8.05 3.23 8.35
CA PRO A 230 -9.35 3.77 8.73
C PRO A 230 -9.65 5.15 8.11
N ASP A 231 -8.65 5.92 7.69
CA ASP A 231 -8.87 7.21 7.01
C ASP A 231 -9.66 7.06 5.70
N LEU A 232 -9.55 5.90 5.04
CA LEU A 232 -10.22 5.64 3.76
C LEU A 232 -11.73 5.51 3.89
N LEU A 233 -12.25 5.34 5.12
CA LEU A 233 -13.68 5.37 5.39
C LEU A 233 -14.30 6.74 5.12
N LEU A 234 -13.49 7.81 5.01
CA LEU A 234 -13.98 9.09 4.50
C LEU A 234 -14.52 8.95 3.09
N ASP A 235 -13.84 8.21 2.22
CA ASP A 235 -14.18 8.06 0.80
C ASP A 235 -15.06 6.83 0.53
N LEU A 236 -15.00 5.82 1.42
CA LEU A 236 -15.80 4.61 1.39
C LEU A 236 -16.46 4.35 2.77
N PRO A 237 -17.50 5.11 3.16
CA PRO A 237 -18.08 5.03 4.51
C PRO A 237 -18.74 3.68 4.83
N ASP A 238 -19.20 2.95 3.81
CA ASP A 238 -19.84 1.64 3.97
C ASP A 238 -18.83 0.47 3.97
N ALA A 239 -17.53 0.75 3.80
CA ALA A 239 -16.49 -0.28 3.83
C ALA A 239 -16.16 -0.70 5.28
N THR A 240 -15.61 -1.90 5.43
CA THR A 240 -15.09 -2.38 6.72
C THR A 240 -13.58 -2.20 6.80
N TRP A 241 -13.08 -1.66 7.91
CA TRP A 241 -11.64 -1.57 8.10
C TRP A 241 -11.02 -2.95 8.36
N CYS A 242 -10.11 -3.35 7.49
CA CYS A 242 -9.28 -4.54 7.62
C CYS A 242 -7.83 -4.07 7.84
N PRO A 243 -7.31 -4.14 9.08
CA PRO A 243 -6.00 -3.57 9.40
C PRO A 243 -4.89 -4.11 8.50
N VAL A 244 -3.90 -3.25 8.25
CA VAL A 244 -2.61 -3.72 7.74
C VAL A 244 -1.97 -4.68 8.75
N VAL A 245 -1.23 -5.67 8.25
CA VAL A 245 -0.55 -6.68 9.04
C VAL A 245 0.96 -6.42 9.01
N VAL A 246 1.63 -6.66 10.13
CA VAL A 246 3.09 -6.68 10.24
C VAL A 246 3.54 -7.95 10.95
N ASP A 247 4.69 -8.49 10.55
CA ASP A 247 5.34 -9.59 11.26
C ASP A 247 6.00 -9.03 12.53
N VAL A 248 5.25 -9.05 13.64
CA VAL A 248 5.68 -8.46 14.92
C VAL A 248 7.00 -9.06 15.39
N GLU A 249 7.19 -10.37 15.22
CA GLU A 249 8.41 -11.05 15.69
C GLU A 249 9.63 -10.70 14.85
N ARG A 250 9.47 -10.48 13.54
CA ARG A 250 10.56 -9.98 12.69
C ARG A 250 11.08 -8.61 13.12
N TRP A 251 10.20 -7.71 13.55
CA TRP A 251 10.56 -6.34 13.93
C TRP A 251 10.97 -6.21 15.39
N ARG A 252 10.62 -7.19 16.22
CA ARG A 252 10.89 -7.19 17.65
C ARG A 252 12.38 -7.03 17.92
N THR A 253 12.71 -6.19 18.89
CA THR A 253 14.07 -5.96 19.35
C THR A 253 14.13 -5.90 20.86
N THR A 254 15.25 -6.36 21.42
CA THR A 254 15.49 -6.35 22.87
C THR A 254 16.19 -5.08 23.33
N ARG A 255 16.57 -4.17 22.42
CA ARG A 255 17.21 -2.90 22.75
C ARG A 255 16.13 -1.88 23.14
N PRO A 256 16.05 -1.43 24.40
CA PRO A 256 15.16 -0.34 24.77
C PRO A 256 15.48 0.96 24.00
N PRO A 257 14.50 1.79 23.67
CA PRO A 257 14.77 3.13 23.15
C PRO A 257 15.25 4.07 24.26
N MET A 258 15.86 5.18 23.85
CA MET A 258 16.35 6.27 24.69
C MET A 258 17.43 5.84 25.69
N LEU A 259 18.30 4.89 25.30
CA LEU A 259 19.44 4.46 26.13
C LEU A 259 20.63 5.42 26.06
N SER A 260 20.85 6.03 24.89
CA SER A 260 21.94 6.98 24.66
C SER A 260 21.56 8.38 25.15
N GLU A 261 22.56 9.16 25.55
CA GLU A 261 22.38 10.58 25.88
C GLU A 261 21.88 11.39 24.69
N VAL A 262 22.38 11.07 23.48
CA VAL A 262 21.92 11.64 22.21
C VAL A 262 21.07 10.58 21.49
N PRO A 263 19.73 10.74 21.40
CA PRO A 263 18.87 9.78 20.74
C PRO A 263 18.96 9.85 19.22
N VAL A 264 18.77 8.69 18.59
CA VAL A 264 18.72 8.53 17.14
C VAL A 264 17.29 8.75 16.64
N VAL A 265 17.13 9.75 15.78
CA VAL A 265 15.86 10.10 15.14
C VAL A 265 15.89 9.66 13.68
N VAL A 266 14.98 8.77 13.30
CA VAL A 266 14.89 8.23 11.94
C VAL A 266 13.66 8.78 11.21
N HIS A 267 13.85 9.17 9.94
CA HIS A 267 12.76 9.41 8.99
C HIS A 267 13.02 8.61 7.71
N ALA A 268 12.11 7.69 7.38
CA ALA A 268 12.24 6.75 6.25
C ALA A 268 11.08 6.91 5.23
N PRO A 269 11.04 8.00 4.44
CA PRO A 269 9.91 8.26 3.57
C PRO A 269 9.95 7.45 2.28
N SER A 270 8.91 6.65 2.01
CA SER A 270 8.73 6.02 0.69
C SER A 270 8.37 7.02 -0.42
N LYS A 271 7.77 8.16 -0.04
CA LYS A 271 7.50 9.32 -0.90
C LYS A 271 7.67 10.60 -0.08
N SER A 272 8.79 11.28 -0.23
CA SER A 272 9.20 12.40 0.64
C SER A 272 8.14 13.51 0.72
N ALA A 273 7.57 13.90 -0.43
CA ALA A 273 6.52 14.93 -0.48
C ALA A 273 5.24 14.53 0.27
N VAL A 274 4.84 13.26 0.19
CA VAL A 274 3.64 12.73 0.88
C VAL A 274 3.88 12.57 2.38
N LYS A 275 5.08 12.14 2.77
CA LYS A 275 5.44 11.90 4.18
C LYS A 275 5.79 13.21 4.92
N GLY A 276 6.08 14.28 4.19
CA GLY A 276 6.38 15.60 4.77
C GLY A 276 7.86 15.77 5.14
N SER A 277 8.79 15.18 4.40
CA SER A 277 10.22 15.23 4.74
C SER A 277 10.78 16.64 4.86
N ASN A 278 10.25 17.59 4.06
CA ASN A 278 10.63 19.00 4.17
C ASN A 278 10.29 19.59 5.55
N LEU A 279 9.17 19.17 6.15
CA LEU A 279 8.75 19.61 7.49
C LEU A 279 9.66 19.02 8.57
N VAL A 280 10.02 17.74 8.41
CA VAL A 280 10.94 17.03 9.31
C VAL A 280 12.32 17.69 9.32
N GLU A 281 12.90 17.90 8.14
CA GLU A 281 14.25 18.47 8.02
C GLU A 281 14.34 19.90 8.51
N GLU A 282 13.28 20.69 8.29
CA GLU A 282 13.18 22.04 8.83
C GLU A 282 13.14 22.02 10.36
N ALA A 283 12.29 21.18 10.94
CA ALA A 283 12.10 21.08 12.39
C ALA A 283 13.32 20.50 13.13
N LEU A 284 14.04 19.55 12.54
CA LEU A 284 15.19 18.92 13.19
C LEU A 284 16.49 19.70 13.04
N ARG A 285 16.54 20.73 12.17
CA ARG A 285 17.78 21.47 11.88
C ARG A 285 18.43 22.05 13.15
N GLY A 286 17.63 22.67 14.02
CA GLY A 286 18.11 23.25 15.28
C GLY A 286 18.63 22.17 16.23
N LEU A 287 17.84 21.11 16.44
CA LEU A 287 18.18 19.99 17.31
C LEU A 287 19.49 19.29 16.89
N VAL A 288 19.72 19.11 15.59
CA VAL A 288 20.97 18.52 15.09
C VAL A 288 22.15 19.46 15.31
N ALA A 289 21.99 20.77 15.07
CA ALA A 289 23.05 21.76 15.28
C ALA A 289 23.46 21.88 16.76
N GLU A 290 22.52 21.69 17.68
CA GLU A 290 22.74 21.64 19.13
C GLU A 290 23.39 20.33 19.60
N GLY A 291 23.44 19.29 18.75
CA GLY A 291 23.84 17.95 19.16
C GLY A 291 22.81 17.23 20.03
N ALA A 292 21.57 17.72 20.06
CA ALA A 292 20.48 17.15 20.87
C ALA A 292 19.95 15.82 20.30
N VAL A 293 20.12 15.57 19.00
CA VAL A 293 19.72 14.33 18.32
C VAL A 293 20.69 13.95 17.21
N GLU A 294 20.78 12.66 16.91
CA GLU A 294 21.36 12.16 15.68
C GLU A 294 20.25 11.89 14.66
N TYR A 295 20.16 12.71 13.59
CA TYR A 295 19.13 12.54 12.57
C TYR A 295 19.61 11.67 11.40
N ARG A 296 18.82 10.64 11.04
CA ARG A 296 19.05 9.77 9.89
C ARG A 296 17.85 9.80 8.94
N ARG A 297 18.05 10.37 7.75
CA ARG A 297 17.11 10.25 6.62
C ARG A 297 17.44 9.00 5.82
N ILE A 298 16.47 8.11 5.65
CA ILE A 298 16.65 6.81 5.02
C ILE A 298 15.84 6.75 3.73
N GLU A 299 16.50 6.43 2.62
CA GLU A 299 15.87 6.29 1.31
C GLU A 299 16.41 5.07 0.56
N GLY A 300 15.55 4.40 -0.21
CA GLY A 300 15.96 3.31 -1.11
C GLY A 300 16.45 2.03 -0.43
N MET A 301 16.21 1.85 0.86
CA MET A 301 16.63 0.65 1.59
C MET A 301 15.67 -0.52 1.36
N SER A 302 16.21 -1.74 1.37
CA SER A 302 15.42 -2.97 1.36
C SER A 302 14.68 -3.15 2.69
N ALA A 303 13.62 -3.97 2.67
CA ALA A 303 12.89 -4.32 3.89
C ALA A 303 13.76 -5.04 4.94
N ALA A 304 14.82 -5.73 4.52
CA ALA A 304 15.75 -6.41 5.43
C ALA A 304 16.65 -5.40 6.17
N GLU A 305 17.17 -4.39 5.45
CA GLU A 305 18.01 -3.32 6.02
C GLU A 305 17.20 -2.44 6.99
N MET A 306 15.91 -2.22 6.71
CA MET A 306 15.04 -1.41 7.55
C MET A 306 14.90 -1.94 8.99
N THR A 307 14.94 -3.26 9.20
CA THR A 307 14.86 -3.85 10.56
C THR A 307 16.05 -3.44 11.43
N GLN A 308 17.27 -3.41 10.87
CA GLN A 308 18.44 -2.94 11.59
C GLN A 308 18.33 -1.44 11.89
N ILE A 309 17.89 -0.63 10.92
CA ILE A 309 17.72 0.81 11.08
C ILE A 309 16.73 1.13 12.22
N TYR A 310 15.58 0.45 12.25
CA TYR A 310 14.62 0.64 13.35
C TYR A 310 15.11 0.07 14.67
N THR A 311 15.94 -0.96 14.68
CA THR A 311 16.58 -1.45 15.92
C THR A 311 17.51 -0.41 16.54
N GLU A 312 18.18 0.40 15.71
CA GLU A 312 19.09 1.44 16.17
C GLU A 312 18.41 2.78 16.46
N ALA A 313 17.19 2.99 15.96
CA ALA A 313 16.42 4.20 16.22
C ALA A 313 15.93 4.26 17.68
N ASP A 314 15.71 5.47 18.18
CA ASP A 314 14.98 5.72 19.42
C ASP A 314 13.61 6.35 19.10
N ILE A 315 13.59 7.29 18.15
CA ILE A 315 12.40 8.00 17.68
C ILE A 315 12.26 7.80 16.16
N VAL A 316 11.07 7.45 15.69
CA VAL A 316 10.73 7.37 14.27
C VAL A 316 9.68 8.42 13.94
N LEU A 317 9.99 9.27 12.96
CA LEU A 317 9.11 10.30 12.45
C LEU A 317 8.36 9.79 11.21
N ASP A 318 7.04 9.58 11.28
CA ASP A 318 6.22 9.11 10.16
C ASP A 318 5.02 10.04 9.86
N GLN A 319 4.68 10.16 8.58
CA GLN A 319 3.44 10.75 8.04
C GLN A 319 2.94 12.03 8.72
N PHE A 320 3.43 13.19 8.26
CA PHE A 320 2.98 14.50 8.75
C PHE A 320 1.91 15.19 7.90
N ARG A 321 1.41 14.53 6.84
CA ARG A 321 0.48 15.15 5.89
C ARG A 321 -0.78 14.36 5.58
N LEU A 322 -0.83 13.07 5.93
CA LEU A 322 -1.93 12.19 5.53
C LEU A 322 -2.98 11.96 6.62
N GLY A 323 -2.74 12.44 7.85
CA GLY A 323 -3.67 12.26 8.96
C GLY A 323 -3.92 10.81 9.35
N SER A 324 -3.02 9.89 8.98
CA SER A 324 -3.20 8.45 9.15
C SER A 324 -1.87 7.77 9.43
N TYR A 325 -1.93 6.52 9.85
CA TYR A 325 -0.78 5.67 10.11
C TYR A 325 -0.85 4.42 9.22
N GLY A 326 0.30 3.89 8.86
CA GLY A 326 0.39 2.73 7.97
C GLY A 326 1.48 1.77 8.40
N VAL A 327 1.90 0.91 7.46
CA VAL A 327 2.85 -0.18 7.71
C VAL A 327 4.13 0.31 8.40
N ALA A 328 4.81 1.34 7.90
CA ALA A 328 6.05 1.85 8.49
C ALA A 328 5.90 2.28 9.97
N ALA A 329 4.78 2.91 10.34
CA ALA A 329 4.51 3.25 11.74
C ALA A 329 4.29 1.99 12.59
N CYS A 330 3.59 0.99 12.05
CA CYS A 330 3.37 -0.30 12.73
C CYS A 330 4.68 -1.08 12.88
N GLU A 331 5.55 -1.09 11.87
CA GLU A 331 6.88 -1.71 11.92
C GLU A 331 7.77 -1.04 12.97
N ALA A 332 7.77 0.29 13.04
CA ALA A 332 8.51 1.05 14.05
C ALA A 332 7.98 0.80 15.48
N MET A 333 6.65 0.75 15.65
CA MET A 333 6.03 0.40 16.93
C MET A 333 6.28 -1.06 17.33
N ALA A 334 6.27 -2.01 16.38
CA ALA A 334 6.63 -3.41 16.62
C ALA A 334 8.09 -3.56 17.06
N ALA A 335 8.97 -2.70 16.52
CA ALA A 335 10.34 -2.57 16.97
C ALA A 335 10.48 -1.84 18.30
N GLY A 336 9.41 -1.43 18.99
CA GLY A 336 9.52 -0.75 20.28
C GLY A 336 10.16 0.62 20.18
N ARG A 337 9.90 1.36 19.09
CA ARG A 337 10.34 2.75 18.92
C ARG A 337 9.24 3.72 19.30
N VAL A 338 9.63 4.92 19.75
CA VAL A 338 8.68 6.03 19.87
C VAL A 338 8.33 6.51 18.48
N VAL A 339 7.06 6.44 18.10
CA VAL A 339 6.61 6.94 16.79
C VAL A 339 5.93 8.29 16.97
N VAL A 340 6.38 9.27 16.18
CA VAL A 340 5.81 10.62 16.12
C VAL A 340 5.21 10.84 14.74
N GLY A 341 3.99 11.33 14.68
CA GLY A 341 3.31 11.57 13.41
C GLY A 341 2.02 12.35 13.55
N HIS A 342 1.41 12.69 12.41
CA HIS A 342 0.09 13.31 12.38
C HIS A 342 -0.98 12.25 12.10
N VAL A 343 -1.78 11.94 13.13
CA VAL A 343 -2.96 11.08 13.03
C VAL A 343 -4.20 11.94 13.32
N ASP A 344 -5.15 11.96 12.39
CA ASP A 344 -6.39 12.73 12.54
C ASP A 344 -7.30 12.12 13.59
N ASP A 345 -8.11 12.98 14.22
CA ASP A 345 -9.03 12.57 15.28
C ASP A 345 -10.02 11.53 14.79
N GLN A 346 -10.52 11.63 13.56
CA GLN A 346 -11.39 10.60 12.97
C GLN A 346 -10.72 9.21 12.94
N VAL A 347 -9.43 9.14 12.64
CA VAL A 347 -8.69 7.86 12.64
C VAL A 347 -8.58 7.33 14.07
N ARG A 348 -8.22 8.19 15.04
CA ARG A 348 -8.17 7.82 16.46
C ARG A 348 -9.52 7.35 16.97
N ASP A 349 -10.57 8.10 16.68
CA ASP A 349 -11.97 7.84 17.05
C ASP A 349 -12.44 6.49 16.50
N HIS A 350 -12.12 6.20 15.24
CA HIS A 350 -12.47 4.93 14.63
C HIS A 350 -11.79 3.74 15.33
N VAL A 351 -10.49 3.83 15.59
CA VAL A 351 -9.73 2.78 16.28
C VAL A 351 -10.25 2.56 17.71
N ARG A 352 -10.60 3.65 18.43
CA ARG A 352 -11.21 3.59 19.76
C ARG A 352 -12.60 2.95 19.72
N ALA A 353 -13.45 3.36 18.77
CA ALA A 353 -14.80 2.82 18.60
C ALA A 353 -14.78 1.32 18.22
N ALA A 354 -13.74 0.88 17.51
CA ALA A 354 -13.49 -0.53 17.21
C ALA A 354 -12.97 -1.34 18.43
N GLY A 355 -12.75 -0.69 19.58
CA GLY A 355 -12.36 -1.36 20.82
C GLY A 355 -10.84 -1.59 20.97
N HIS A 356 -10.01 -0.94 20.14
CA HIS A 356 -8.57 -1.14 20.12
C HIS A 356 -7.77 -0.09 20.93
N GLY A 357 -8.47 0.80 21.63
CA GLY A 357 -7.86 1.81 22.51
C GLY A 357 -7.20 2.96 21.76
N GLU A 358 -6.28 3.64 22.44
CA GLU A 358 -5.55 4.79 21.90
C GLU A 358 -4.42 4.35 20.97
N ILE A 359 -4.29 5.02 19.81
CA ILE A 359 -3.15 4.82 18.91
C ILE A 359 -1.88 5.40 19.57
N PRO A 360 -0.85 4.59 19.86
CA PRO A 360 0.35 5.01 20.58
C PRO A 360 1.37 5.78 19.72
N ILE A 361 0.88 6.56 18.77
CA ILE A 361 1.67 7.55 18.02
C ILE A 361 1.56 8.89 18.73
N VAL A 362 2.70 9.48 19.08
CA VAL A 362 2.79 10.82 19.65
C VAL A 362 2.39 11.83 18.58
N GLN A 363 1.35 12.62 18.86
CA GLN A 363 0.78 13.55 17.89
C GLN A 363 1.72 14.72 17.63
N ALA A 364 2.04 14.97 16.36
CA ALA A 364 2.68 16.20 15.93
C ALA A 364 2.24 16.59 14.52
N ARG A 365 1.86 17.85 14.31
CA ARG A 365 1.82 18.46 12.97
C ARG A 365 3.21 19.02 12.61
N GLY A 366 3.43 19.35 11.34
CA GLY A 366 4.75 19.79 10.85
C GLY A 366 5.45 20.85 11.71
N ARG A 367 4.72 21.88 12.14
CA ARG A 367 5.24 22.98 12.97
C ARG A 367 5.55 22.59 14.43
N GLN A 368 5.11 21.42 14.89
CA GLN A 368 5.22 20.97 16.28
C GLN A 368 6.30 19.88 16.45
N ILE A 369 6.91 19.43 15.35
CA ILE A 369 7.87 18.32 15.39
C ILE A 369 9.03 18.62 16.35
N GLU A 370 9.61 19.82 16.31
CA GLU A 370 10.73 20.18 17.18
C GLU A 370 10.34 20.13 18.66
N GLU A 371 9.25 20.81 19.02
CA GLU A 371 8.72 20.86 20.39
C GLU A 371 8.44 19.46 20.93
N VAL A 372 7.76 18.61 20.13
CA VAL A 372 7.43 17.25 20.52
C VAL A 372 8.68 16.39 20.70
N VAL A 373 9.66 16.50 19.81
CA VAL A 373 10.93 15.77 19.95
C VAL A 373 11.67 16.23 21.21
N ARG A 374 11.72 17.53 21.52
CA ARG A 374 12.31 18.03 22.78
C ARG A 374 11.59 17.46 24.01
N ALA A 375 10.26 17.41 23.99
CA ALA A 375 9.49 16.83 25.08
C ALA A 375 9.80 15.34 25.29
N ILE A 376 9.98 14.57 24.21
CA ILE A 376 10.37 13.14 24.27
C ILE A 376 11.77 12.98 24.85
N ILE A 377 12.73 13.84 24.46
CA ILE A 377 14.11 13.80 24.97
C ILE A 377 14.16 14.14 26.47
N ALA A 378 13.34 15.09 26.91
CA ALA A 378 13.30 15.55 28.29
C ALA A 378 12.73 14.51 29.27
N ASP A 379 11.95 13.54 28.80
CA ASP A 379 11.39 12.47 29.62
C ASP A 379 11.57 11.07 28.96
N PRO A 380 12.79 10.49 29.07
CA PRO A 380 13.09 9.18 28.50
C PRO A 380 12.23 8.04 29.05
N ASP A 381 11.72 8.15 30.27
CA ASP A 381 10.91 7.10 30.90
C ASP A 381 9.48 7.11 30.35
N ALA A 382 8.88 8.29 30.19
CA ALA A 382 7.62 8.42 29.45
C ALA A 382 7.76 7.98 27.99
N ALA A 383 8.88 8.31 27.35
CA ALA A 383 9.19 7.85 26.00
C ALA A 383 9.25 6.32 25.90
N ARG A 384 9.95 5.66 26.83
CA ARG A 384 10.01 4.18 26.93
C ARG A 384 8.64 3.56 27.17
N ALA A 385 7.83 4.13 28.06
CA ALA A 385 6.47 3.67 28.30
C ALA A 385 5.62 3.76 27.01
N LYS A 386 5.73 4.87 26.28
CA LYS A 386 5.03 5.08 25.01
C LYS A 386 5.44 4.08 23.93
N ALA A 387 6.73 3.77 23.83
CA ALA A 387 7.23 2.74 22.93
C ALA A 387 6.68 1.34 23.27
N ALA A 388 6.62 0.99 24.57
CA ALA A 388 6.02 -0.25 25.02
C ALA A 388 4.50 -0.33 24.75
N ASP A 389 3.79 0.80 24.82
CA ASP A 389 2.38 0.88 24.37
C ASP A 389 2.27 0.58 22.87
N GLY A 390 3.22 1.09 22.07
CA GLY A 390 3.39 0.80 20.65
C GLY A 390 3.43 -0.69 20.34
N GLU A 391 4.32 -1.43 21.00
CA GLU A 391 4.44 -2.88 20.82
C GLU A 391 3.15 -3.61 21.16
N ARG A 392 2.49 -3.24 22.27
CA ARG A 392 1.22 -3.88 22.69
C ARG A 392 0.09 -3.60 21.70
N PHE A 393 -0.02 -2.37 21.22
CA PHE A 393 -1.02 -2.00 20.21
C PHE A 393 -0.82 -2.77 18.91
N VAL A 394 0.41 -2.83 18.40
CA VAL A 394 0.70 -3.55 17.16
C VAL A 394 0.45 -5.04 17.30
N ARG A 395 0.85 -5.65 18.42
CA ARG A 395 0.52 -7.05 18.69
C ARG A 395 -0.99 -7.30 18.79
N ALA A 396 -1.76 -6.37 19.34
CA ALA A 396 -3.20 -6.55 19.51
C ALA A 396 -4.02 -6.32 18.23
N VAL A 397 -3.53 -5.49 17.31
CA VAL A 397 -4.32 -4.99 16.17
C VAL A 397 -3.74 -5.37 14.81
N HIS A 398 -2.42 -5.47 14.71
CA HIS A 398 -1.69 -5.53 13.46
C HIS A 398 -0.85 -6.81 13.30
N ASP A 399 -0.99 -7.80 14.18
CA ASP A 399 -0.32 -9.11 14.07
C ASP A 399 -1.00 -10.07 13.07
N GLY A 400 -2.21 -9.71 12.61
CA GLY A 400 -3.00 -10.50 11.67
C GLY A 400 -4.33 -11.00 12.24
N ALA A 401 -4.47 -11.12 13.57
CA ALA A 401 -5.66 -11.68 14.19
C ALA A 401 -6.93 -10.87 13.87
N VAL A 402 -6.86 -9.55 14.00
CA VAL A 402 -7.98 -8.65 13.69
C VAL A 402 -8.30 -8.67 12.20
N SER A 403 -7.30 -8.62 11.32
CA SER A 403 -7.50 -8.68 9.87
C SER A 403 -8.17 -9.99 9.43
N ALA A 404 -7.73 -11.12 10.00
CA ALA A 404 -8.34 -12.42 9.73
C ALA A 404 -9.78 -12.50 10.25
N ALA A 405 -10.05 -11.96 11.44
CA ALA A 405 -11.41 -11.87 11.99
C ALA A 405 -12.33 -11.00 11.12
N THR A 406 -11.84 -9.87 10.61
CA THR A 406 -12.58 -9.00 9.68
C THR A 406 -12.93 -9.74 8.39
N LEU A 407 -11.94 -10.43 7.79
CA LEU A 407 -12.13 -11.18 6.55
C LEU A 407 -12.97 -12.45 6.74
N ARG A 408 -13.11 -12.95 7.98
CA ARG A 408 -13.88 -14.16 8.30
C ARG A 408 -15.31 -14.11 7.78
N SER A 409 -15.98 -12.97 7.90
CA SER A 409 -17.36 -12.77 7.41
C SER A 409 -17.50 -13.15 5.93
N PHE A 410 -16.60 -12.64 5.11
CA PHE A 410 -16.52 -12.95 3.69
C PHE A 410 -16.14 -14.42 3.41
N LEU A 411 -15.27 -15.01 4.24
CA LEU A 411 -14.69 -16.34 4.03
C LEU A 411 -15.56 -17.49 4.55
N GLN A 412 -16.44 -17.26 5.51
CA GLN A 412 -17.22 -18.31 6.19
C GLN A 412 -18.70 -18.37 5.82
N GLU A 413 -19.23 -17.38 5.09
CA GLU A 413 -20.58 -17.49 4.58
C GLU A 413 -20.66 -18.75 3.67
N GLY A 414 -21.40 -19.77 4.10
CA GLY A 414 -21.70 -20.95 3.30
C GLY A 414 -22.69 -20.59 2.16
N PRO A 415 -22.78 -21.41 1.09
CA PRO A 415 -23.78 -21.18 0.04
C PRO A 415 -25.19 -21.09 0.66
N GLN A 416 -25.93 -20.03 0.33
CA GLN A 416 -27.39 -20.02 0.55
C GLN A 416 -28.08 -20.96 -0.43
#